data_AF-A0A9E5TJM9-F1
#
_entry.id   AF-A0A9E5TJM9-F1
#
_cell.length_a   1.000
_cell.length_b   1.000
_cell.length_c   1.000
_cell.angle_alpha   90.00
_cell.angle_beta   90.00
_cell.angle_gamma   90.00
#
_symmetry.space_group_name_H-M   'P 1'
#
loop_
_entity.id
_entity.type
_entity.pdbx_description
1 polymer ?
#
loop_
_entity_poly.entity_id
_entity_poly.type
_entity_poly.pdbx_seq_one_letter_code
_entity_poly.pdbx_strand_id
1 'polypeptide(L)' 'GDLGLGILGFVSQLPSSLPVTVGVGLSFWLREERRVAMTFFGDGGTSTGKWHESLNFAGVFKLPVVLICENNQYA' A
#
# COMPACT_ATOMS: atom_id res chain seq x y z
N GLY A 1 -13.95 3.01 -6.57
CA GLY A 1 -12.76 3.77 -6.98
C GLY A 1 -12.96 4.27 -8.39
N ASP A 2 -12.17 5.25 -8.81
CA ASP A 2 -12.17 5.80 -10.16
C ASP A 2 -10.77 5.65 -10.76
N LEU A 3 -10.64 4.73 -11.72
CA LEU A 3 -9.37 4.47 -12.38
C LEU A 3 -8.93 5.59 -13.33
N GLY A 4 -9.85 6.43 -13.82
CA GLY A 4 -9.51 7.62 -14.60
C GLY A 4 -8.73 8.64 -13.77
N LEU A 5 -8.96 8.65 -12.45
CA LEU A 5 -8.22 9.45 -11.47
C LEU A 5 -7.09 8.68 -10.77
N GLY A 6 -6.86 7.40 -11.12
CA GLY A 6 -5.88 6.55 -10.46
C GLY A 6 -6.28 6.09 -9.04
N ILE A 7 -7.57 6.16 -8.70
CA ILE A 7 -8.10 5.78 -7.39
C ILE A 7 -8.62 4.34 -7.44
N LEU A 8 -7.87 3.43 -6.82
CA LEU A 8 -8.32 2.05 -6.61
C LEU A 8 -9.43 2.02 -5.56
N GLY A 9 -10.41 1.13 -5.74
CA GLY A 9 -11.47 0.94 -4.74
C GLY A 9 -10.92 0.34 -3.46
N PHE A 10 -11.33 0.89 -2.32
CA PHE A 10 -11.00 0.36 -1.00
C PHE A 10 -11.88 -0.84 -0.63
N VAL A 11 -11.32 -1.77 0.14
CA VAL A 11 -12.02 -2.89 0.76
C VAL A 11 -12.02 -2.72 2.27
N SER A 12 -13.03 -3.28 2.95
CA SER A 12 -13.24 -3.05 4.38
C SER A 12 -12.19 -3.70 5.30
N GLN A 13 -11.53 -4.78 4.88
CA GLN A 13 -10.60 -5.50 5.76
C GLN A 13 -9.29 -4.73 5.94
N LEU A 14 -8.96 -4.36 7.17
CA LEU A 14 -7.66 -3.80 7.52
C LEU A 14 -6.54 -4.85 7.39
N PRO A 15 -5.31 -4.46 7.00
CA PRO A 15 -4.92 -3.37 6.11
C PRO A 15 -4.75 -3.92 4.68
N SER A 16 -5.83 -4.43 4.07
CA SER A 16 -5.75 -5.16 2.79
C SER A 16 -5.39 -4.26 1.60
N SER A 17 -5.45 -2.95 1.75
CA SER A 17 -4.92 -1.99 0.78
C SER A 17 -3.40 -2.02 0.66
N LEU A 18 -2.67 -2.39 1.71
CA LEU A 18 -1.19 -2.47 1.68
C LEU A 18 -0.65 -3.42 0.63
N PRO A 19 -1.01 -4.73 0.62
CA PRO A 19 -0.47 -5.65 -0.38
C PRO A 19 -0.94 -5.30 -1.80
N VAL A 20 -2.13 -4.72 -1.95
CA VAL A 20 -2.62 -4.24 -3.25
C VAL A 20 -1.76 -3.10 -3.78
N THR A 21 -1.49 -2.08 -2.96
CA THR A 21 -0.64 -0.95 -3.33
C THR A 21 0.79 -1.38 -3.60
N VAL A 22 1.32 -2.34 -2.84
CA VAL A 22 2.64 -2.94 -3.11
C VAL A 22 2.65 -3.66 -4.47
N GLY A 23 1.61 -4.42 -4.81
CA GLY A 23 1.47 -5.04 -6.12
C GLY A 23 1.37 -4.03 -7.27
N VAL A 24 0.70 -2.89 -7.04
CA VAL A 24 0.64 -1.80 -8.02
C VAL A 24 2.00 -1.15 -8.20
N GLY A 25 2.72 -0.88 -7.10
CA GLY A 25 4.09 -0.39 -7.14
C GLY A 25 5.04 -1.34 -7.87
N LEU A 26 4.89 -2.65 -7.66
CA LEU A 26 5.60 -3.68 -8.42
C LEU A 26 5.30 -3.59 -9.92
N SER A 27 4.04 -3.34 -10.31
CA SER A 27 3.68 -3.20 -11.72
C SER A 27 4.35 -1.99 -12.38
N PHE A 28 4.46 -0.86 -11.65
CA PHE A 28 5.18 0.32 -12.12
C PHE A 28 6.67 0.03 -12.27
N TRP A 29 7.25 -0.67 -11.29
CA TRP A 29 8.66 -1.07 -11.33
C TRP A 29 8.95 -2.01 -12.51
N LEU A 30 8.13 -3.03 -12.74
CA LEU A 30 8.29 -3.99 -13.85
C LEU A 30 8.14 -3.35 -15.23
N ARG A 31 7.35 -2.27 -15.34
CA ARG A 31 7.06 -1.57 -16.60
C ARG A 31 7.90 -0.32 -16.80
N GLU A 32 8.85 -0.05 -15.90
CA GLU A 32 9.68 1.16 -15.91
C GLU A 32 8.86 2.46 -15.96
N GLU A 33 7.67 2.45 -15.35
CA GLU A 33 6.79 3.61 -15.30
C GLU A 33 7.28 4.58 -14.21
N ARG A 34 7.37 5.88 -14.55
CA ARG A 34 7.72 6.94 -13.59
C ARG A 34 6.52 7.32 -12.71
N ARG A 35 6.05 6.36 -11.91
CA ARG A 35 4.86 6.47 -11.06
C ARG A 35 5.12 5.90 -9.68
N VAL A 36 4.32 6.34 -8.71
CA VAL A 36 4.34 5.86 -7.33
C VAL A 36 2.94 5.39 -6.96
N ALA A 37 2.85 4.24 -6.29
CA ALA A 37 1.59 3.77 -5.70
C ALA A 37 1.51 4.20 -4.23
N MET A 38 0.35 4.65 -3.78
CA MET A 38 0.17 5.17 -2.42
C MET A 38 -1.06 4.57 -1.75
N THR A 39 -1.00 4.38 -0.44
CA THR A 39 -2.17 4.05 0.38
C THR A 39 -2.03 4.56 1.80
N PHE A 40 -3.18 4.68 2.46
CA PHE A 40 -3.33 4.98 3.87
C PHE A 40 -3.70 3.70 4.64
N PHE A 41 -3.33 3.65 5.92
CA PHE A 41 -3.75 2.65 6.89
C PHE A 41 -3.67 3.23 8.30
N GLY A 42 -4.56 2.82 9.21
CA GLY A 42 -4.51 3.23 10.61
C GLY A 42 -3.45 2.49 11.42
N ASP A 43 -3.07 3.03 12.58
CA ASP A 43 -2.10 2.42 13.50
C ASP A 43 -2.51 1.02 13.97
N GLY A 44 -3.81 0.75 14.19
CA GLY A 44 -4.27 -0.62 14.48
C GLY A 44 -3.91 -1.65 13.40
N GLY A 45 -3.74 -1.22 12.14
CA GLY A 45 -3.35 -2.07 11.03
C GLY A 45 -1.90 -2.59 11.12
N THR A 46 -1.02 -1.90 11.86
CA THR A 46 0.39 -2.31 12.00
C THR A 46 0.55 -3.64 12.73
N SER A 47 -0.44 -4.04 13.52
CA SER A 47 -0.45 -5.28 14.30
C SER A 47 -0.79 -6.52 13.47
N THR A 48 -1.00 -6.39 12.15
CA THR A 48 -1.40 -7.48 11.27
C THR A 48 -0.24 -8.00 10.42
N GLY A 49 -0.26 -9.29 10.06
CA GLY A 49 0.75 -9.88 9.19
C GLY A 49 0.87 -9.20 7.81
N LYS A 50 -0.25 -8.76 7.24
CA LYS A 50 -0.29 -8.05 5.95
C LYS A 50 0.58 -6.78 5.95
N TRP A 51 0.65 -6.08 7.08
CA TRP A 51 1.52 -4.92 7.22
C TRP A 51 2.99 -5.32 7.11
N HIS A 52 3.43 -6.31 7.89
CA HIS A 52 4.81 -6.81 7.87
C HIS A 52 5.23 -7.33 6.49
N GLU A 53 4.38 -8.16 5.86
CA GLU A 53 4.63 -8.73 4.54
C GLU A 53 4.77 -7.64 3.47
N SER A 54 3.90 -6.64 3.49
CA SER A 54 3.89 -5.55 2.52
C SER A 54 5.14 -4.67 2.63
N LEU A 55 5.53 -4.29 3.85
CA LEU A 55 6.74 -3.48 4.08
C LEU A 55 8.01 -4.25 3.69
N ASN A 56 8.10 -5.53 4.08
CA ASN A 56 9.25 -6.36 3.74
C ASN A 56 9.41 -6.50 2.22
N PHE A 57 8.31 -6.82 1.52
CA PHE A 57 8.33 -6.97 0.07
C PHE A 57 8.70 -5.65 -0.63
N ALA A 58 8.07 -4.54 -0.24
CA ALA A 58 8.39 -3.23 -0.79
C ALA A 58 9.86 -2.83 -0.56
N GLY A 59 10.40 -3.09 0.63
CA GLY A 59 11.77 -2.76 1.00
C GLY A 59 12.81 -3.59 0.23
N VAL A 60 12.64 -4.92 0.16
CA VAL A 60 13.57 -5.82 -0.53
C VAL A 60 13.66 -5.50 -2.02
N PHE A 61 12.52 -5.26 -2.67
CA PHE A 61 12.47 -4.95 -4.10
C PHE A 61 12.66 -3.45 -4.42
N LYS A 62 12.81 -2.59 -3.40
CA LYS A 62 12.93 -1.13 -3.53
C LYS A 62 11.80 -0.54 -4.39
N LEU A 63 10.57 -0.96 -4.12
CA LEU A 63 9.42 -0.60 -4.94
C LEU A 63 9.03 0.88 -4.80
N PRO A 64 8.49 1.51 -5.86
CA PRO A 64 8.03 2.90 -5.83
C PRO A 64 6.67 3.01 -5.13
N VAL A 65 6.67 2.91 -3.80
CA VAL A 65 5.47 2.98 -2.97
C VAL A 65 5.59 3.99 -1.82
N VAL A 66 4.47 4.60 -1.46
CA VAL A 66 4.32 5.45 -0.26
C VAL A 66 3.22 4.86 0.61
N LEU A 67 3.60 4.38 1.79
CA LEU A 67 2.68 3.76 2.75
C LEU A 67 2.50 4.74 3.91
N ILE A 68 1.29 5.31 4.04
CA ILE A 68 0.98 6.36 5.01
C ILE A 68 0.27 5.74 6.22
N CYS A 69 0.95 5.76 7.36
CA CYS A 69 0.36 5.37 8.64
C CYS A 69 -0.38 6.57 9.25
N GLU A 70 -1.68 6.45 9.42
CA GLU A 70 -2.51 7.39 10.18
C GLU A 70 -2.55 6.94 11.64
N ASN A 71 -1.62 7.47 12.43
CA ASN A 71 -1.50 7.12 13.84
C ASN A 71 -2.30 8.09 14.72
N ASN A 72 -3.57 7.77 14.94
CA ASN A 72 -4.48 8.62 15.73
C ASN A 72 -4.55 8.23 17.21
N GLN A 73 -3.74 7.23 17.63
CA GLN A 73 -3.66 6.67 18.99
C GLN A 73 -4.84 5.79 19.43
N TYR A 74 -5.73 5.40 18.51
CA TYR A 74 -6.90 4.57 18.80
C TYR A 74 -7.17 3.54 17.70
N ALA A 75 -7.45 2.29 18.10
CA ALA A 75 -7.67 1.15 17.21
C ALA A 75 -8.92 0.34 17.60
#